data_AF-A0A957W6E4-F1
#
_entry.id   AF-A0A957W6E4-F1
#
_cell.length_a   1.000
_cell.length_b   1.000
_cell.length_c   1.000
_cell.angle_alpha   90.00
_cell.angle_beta   90.00
_cell.angle_gamma   90.00
#
_symmetry.space_group_name_H-M   'P 1'
#
loop_
_entity.id
_entity.type
_entity.pdbx_description
1 polymer ?
#
loop_
_entity_poly.entity_id
_entity_poly.type
_entity_poly.pdbx_seq_one_letter_code
_entity_poly.pdbx_strand_id
1 'polypeptide(L)'
;MKTKDSQSSWIAFGLFYAILLLIVSVLDTVNHTFSLMFFIAQVGLITVGVGVFAAAAVIAPNLSATLSILLAFTVGILTIIPAVLMGLGRIPGLWPQYFYIAFGMAAGSLLTFFSLWYARRITTENQSDLEKKEFD
;
A
#
# COMPACT_ATOMS: atom_id res chain seq x y z
N MET A 1 11.92 -27.04 -11.27
CA MET A 1 12.31 -26.15 -10.15
C MET A 1 11.13 -25.21 -9.91
N LYS A 2 10.19 -25.58 -9.03
CA LYS A 2 8.88 -24.93 -8.88
C LYS A 2 8.51 -25.04 -7.40
N THR A 3 7.97 -23.96 -6.82
CA THR A 3 7.23 -23.82 -5.53
C THR A 3 7.92 -23.28 -4.26
N LYS A 4 9.25 -23.29 -4.07
CA LYS A 4 9.82 -22.77 -2.80
C LYS A 4 9.75 -21.24 -2.64
N ASP A 5 10.00 -20.47 -3.69
CA ASP A 5 10.06 -19.00 -3.60
C ASP A 5 8.68 -18.36 -3.39
N SER A 6 7.65 -18.92 -4.04
CA SER A 6 6.27 -18.43 -3.86
C SER A 6 5.76 -18.69 -2.44
N GLN A 7 6.04 -19.87 -1.88
CA GLN A 7 5.57 -20.26 -0.55
C GLN A 7 6.18 -19.40 0.57
N SER A 8 7.47 -19.03 0.45
CA SER A 8 8.13 -18.13 1.40
C SER A 8 7.53 -16.71 1.39
N SER A 9 7.14 -16.20 0.22
CA SER A 9 6.57 -14.86 0.08
C SER A 9 5.20 -14.74 0.77
N TRP A 10 4.35 -15.76 0.61
CA TRP A 10 3.03 -15.81 1.27
C TRP A 10 3.13 -15.91 2.80
N ILE A 11 4.12 -16.63 3.32
CA ILE A 11 4.36 -16.74 4.76
C ILE A 11 4.79 -15.39 5.33
N ALA A 12 5.71 -14.68 4.67
CA ALA A 12 6.12 -13.34 5.08
C ALA A 12 4.94 -12.36 5.09
N PHE A 13 4.05 -12.47 4.10
CA PHE A 13 2.85 -11.64 3.99
C PHE A 13 1.85 -11.90 5.13
N GLY A 14 1.60 -13.18 5.45
CA GLY A 14 0.77 -13.57 6.58
C GLY A 14 1.36 -13.15 7.92
N LEU A 15 2.68 -13.29 8.08
CA LEU A 15 3.40 -12.86 9.28
C LEU A 15 3.31 -11.34 9.47
N PHE A 16 3.50 -10.57 8.39
CA PHE A 16 3.35 -9.11 8.41
C PHE A 16 1.95 -8.68 8.85
N TYR A 17 0.91 -9.31 8.30
CA TYR A 17 -0.48 -9.04 8.71
C TYR A 17 -0.72 -9.38 10.19
N ALA A 18 -0.24 -10.53 10.65
CA ALA A 18 -0.38 -10.94 12.05
C ALA A 18 0.34 -9.98 13.01
N ILE A 19 1.55 -9.55 12.67
CA ILE A 19 2.31 -8.56 13.45
C ILE A 19 1.57 -7.22 13.49
N LEU A 20 1.01 -6.76 12.37
CA LEU A 20 0.21 -5.53 12.32
C LEU A 20 -1.00 -5.60 13.26
N LEU A 21 -1.76 -6.70 13.19
CA LEU A 21 -2.88 -6.91 14.09
C LEU A 21 -2.46 -6.94 15.55
N LEU A 22 -1.33 -7.58 15.86
CA LEU A 22 -0.79 -7.63 17.23
C LEU A 22 -0.42 -6.22 17.72
N ILE A 23 0.31 -5.45 16.93
CA ILE A 23 0.71 -4.07 17.28
C ILE A 23 -0.51 -3.22 17.57
N VAL A 24 -1.51 -3.26 16.69
CA VAL A 24 -2.75 -2.48 16.84
C VAL A 24 -3.56 -2.95 18.04
N SER A 25 -3.66 -4.26 18.27
CA SER A 25 -4.34 -4.82 19.45
C SER A 25 -3.67 -4.38 20.76
N VAL A 26 -2.34 -4.38 20.80
CA VAL A 26 -1.56 -3.90 21.96
C VAL A 26 -1.80 -2.41 22.17
N LEU A 27 -1.75 -1.60 21.10
CA LEU A 27 -2.03 -0.16 21.16
C LEU A 27 -3.44 0.13 21.69
N ASP A 28 -4.46 -0.53 21.17
CA ASP A 28 -5.85 -0.38 21.65
C ASP A 28 -5.99 -0.74 23.13
N THR A 29 -5.29 -1.79 23.56
CA THR A 29 -5.32 -2.27 24.95
C THR A 29 -4.63 -1.28 25.89
N VAL A 30 -3.44 -0.80 25.53
CA VAL A 30 -2.66 0.16 26.33
C VAL A 30 -3.36 1.52 26.43
N ASN A 31 -4.01 1.97 25.36
CA ASN A 31 -4.73 3.25 25.34
C ASN A 31 -6.16 3.15 25.89
N HIS A 32 -6.61 1.96 26.33
CA HIS A 32 -7.97 1.69 26.78
C HIS A 32 -9.05 2.12 25.76
N THR A 33 -8.70 2.20 24.48
CA THR A 33 -9.61 2.54 23.38
C THR A 33 -10.34 1.32 22.85
N PHE A 34 -10.05 0.14 23.41
CA PHE A 34 -10.57 -1.14 22.94
C PHE A 34 -12.09 -1.14 22.95
N SER A 35 -12.65 -0.99 21.76
CA SER A 35 -14.07 -1.07 21.48
C SER A 35 -14.23 -1.94 20.24
N LEU A 36 -15.15 -2.90 20.33
CA LEU A 36 -15.30 -3.93 19.32
C LEU A 36 -15.58 -3.36 17.93
N MET A 37 -16.30 -2.23 17.83
CA MET A 37 -16.50 -1.51 16.57
C MET A 37 -15.21 -0.88 16.03
N PHE A 38 -14.41 -0.26 16.88
CA PHE A 38 -13.13 0.34 16.47
C PHE A 38 -12.14 -0.74 16.02
N PHE A 39 -12.07 -1.85 16.74
CA PHE A 39 -11.25 -2.98 16.37
C PHE A 39 -11.64 -3.57 15.01
N ILE A 40 -12.94 -3.78 14.75
CA ILE A 40 -13.42 -4.25 13.43
C ILE A 40 -13.06 -3.25 12.32
N ALA A 41 -13.19 -1.95 12.57
CA ALA A 41 -12.82 -0.91 11.60
C ALA A 41 -11.32 -0.93 11.30
N GLN A 42 -10.46 -1.06 12.32
CA GLN A 42 -9.01 -1.18 12.17
C GLN A 42 -8.61 -2.43 11.39
N VAL A 43 -9.17 -3.60 11.75
CA VAL A 43 -8.96 -4.86 11.04
C VAL A 43 -9.42 -4.73 9.58
N GLY A 44 -10.57 -4.11 9.34
CA GLY A 44 -11.10 -3.85 8.00
C GLY A 44 -10.15 -2.99 7.17
N LEU A 45 -9.67 -1.87 7.72
CA LEU A 45 -8.69 -0.99 7.08
C LEU A 45 -7.40 -1.73 6.72
N ILE A 46 -6.82 -2.49 7.65
CA ILE A 46 -5.60 -3.26 7.41
C ILE A 46 -5.85 -4.32 6.33
N THR A 47 -6.99 -5.01 6.37
CA THR A 47 -7.35 -6.04 5.39
C THR A 47 -7.52 -5.44 3.99
N VAL A 48 -8.12 -4.26 3.87
CA VAL A 48 -8.21 -3.54 2.59
C VAL A 48 -6.82 -3.16 2.09
N GLY A 49 -5.96 -2.58 2.95
CA GLY A 49 -4.62 -2.19 2.56
C GLY A 49 -3.78 -3.38 2.07
N VAL A 50 -3.74 -4.44 2.86
CA VAL A 50 -3.02 -5.69 2.55
C VAL A 50 -3.62 -6.40 1.34
N GLY A 51 -4.95 -6.34 1.16
CA GLY A 51 -5.65 -6.87 -0.01
C GLY A 51 -5.27 -6.16 -1.30
N VAL A 52 -5.15 -4.83 -1.29
CA VAL A 52 -4.70 -4.05 -2.46
C VAL A 52 -3.28 -4.44 -2.85
N PHE A 53 -2.39 -4.64 -1.87
CA PHE A 53 -1.04 -5.14 -2.13
C PHE A 53 -1.01 -6.52 -2.75
N ALA A 54 -1.80 -7.46 -2.21
CA ALA A 54 -1.90 -8.81 -2.74
C ALA A 54 -2.45 -8.79 -4.18
N ALA A 55 -3.48 -8.00 -4.44
CA ALA A 55 -4.03 -7.84 -5.78
C ALA A 55 -3.01 -7.22 -6.75
N ALA A 56 -2.30 -6.17 -6.34
CA ALA A 56 -1.26 -5.54 -7.15
C ALA A 56 -0.11 -6.51 -7.49
N ALA A 57 0.30 -7.35 -6.55
CA ALA A 57 1.32 -8.36 -6.76
C ALA A 57 0.91 -9.43 -7.79
N VAL A 58 -0.38 -9.78 -7.85
CA VAL A 58 -0.92 -10.75 -8.82
C VAL A 58 -1.13 -10.12 -10.20
N ILE A 59 -1.66 -8.90 -10.25
CA ILE A 59 -2.02 -8.23 -11.51
C ILE A 59 -0.77 -7.72 -12.25
N ALA A 60 0.23 -7.23 -11.52
CA ALA A 60 1.40 -6.59 -12.12
C ALA A 60 2.71 -7.01 -11.43
N PRO A 61 3.13 -8.28 -11.55
CA PRO A 61 4.32 -8.82 -10.90
C PRO A 61 5.65 -8.18 -11.38
N ASN A 62 5.65 -7.53 -12.55
CA ASN A 62 6.80 -6.84 -13.13
C ASN A 62 6.78 -5.31 -12.91
N LEU A 63 6.05 -4.83 -11.90
CA LEU A 63 6.14 -3.42 -11.50
C LEU A 63 7.58 -3.10 -11.06
N SER A 64 8.14 -2.04 -11.65
CA SER A 64 9.43 -1.51 -11.22
C SER A 64 9.39 -1.17 -9.73
N ALA A 65 10.51 -1.42 -9.03
CA ALA A 65 10.66 -1.16 -7.60
C ALA A 65 10.12 0.22 -7.19
N THR A 66 10.40 1.26 -7.99
CA THR A 66 9.86 2.62 -7.82
C THR A 66 8.33 2.67 -7.77
N LEU A 67 7.64 2.04 -8.73
CA LEU A 67 6.17 2.05 -8.79
C LEU A 67 5.55 1.25 -7.64
N SER A 68 6.18 0.13 -7.25
CA SER A 68 5.76 -0.67 -6.11
C SER A 68 5.90 0.08 -4.79
N ILE A 69 6.96 0.87 -4.61
CA ILE A 69 7.17 1.74 -3.44
C ILE A 69 6.12 2.85 -3.38
N LEU A 70 5.82 3.51 -4.49
CA LEU A 70 4.79 4.56 -4.54
C LEU A 70 3.41 4.01 -4.21
N LEU A 71 3.05 2.86 -4.78
CA LEU A 71 1.81 2.16 -4.45
C LEU A 71 1.79 1.79 -2.96
N ALA A 72 2.92 1.32 -2.44
CA ALA A 72 3.01 0.93 -1.04
C ALA A 72 2.81 2.08 -0.08
N PHE A 73 3.41 3.22 -0.40
CA PHE A 73 3.29 4.44 0.36
C PHE A 73 1.85 4.96 0.36
N THR A 74 1.21 5.01 -0.82
CA THR A 74 -0.20 5.43 -0.98
C THR A 74 -1.13 4.55 -0.15
N VAL A 75 -1.01 3.24 -0.28
CA VAL A 75 -1.84 2.28 0.45
C VAL A 75 -1.58 2.37 1.95
N GLY A 76 -0.31 2.41 2.37
CA GLY A 76 0.08 2.48 3.78
C GLY A 76 -0.48 3.73 4.49
N ILE A 77 -0.40 4.90 3.85
CA ILE A 77 -0.94 6.15 4.39
C ILE A 77 -2.47 6.17 4.43
N LEU A 78 -3.14 5.54 3.47
CA LEU A 78 -4.60 5.52 3.42
C LEU A 78 -5.24 4.45 4.30
N THR A 79 -4.49 3.43 4.73
CA THR A 79 -5.07 2.26 5.42
C THR A 79 -4.39 1.94 6.75
N ILE A 80 -3.08 1.70 6.72
CA ILE A 80 -2.32 1.22 7.89
C ILE A 80 -2.17 2.34 8.92
N ILE A 81 -1.72 3.53 8.51
CA ILE A 81 -1.53 4.65 9.44
C ILE A 81 -2.85 5.07 10.12
N PRO A 82 -3.99 5.24 9.41
CA PRO A 82 -5.26 5.51 10.06
C PRO A 82 -5.67 4.42 11.05
N ALA A 83 -5.41 3.15 10.74
CA ALA A 83 -5.70 2.04 11.66
C ALA A 83 -4.85 2.15 12.94
N VAL A 84 -3.56 2.48 12.84
CA VAL A 84 -2.70 2.74 14.00
C VAL A 84 -3.15 3.98 14.78
N LEU A 85 -3.50 5.07 14.09
CA LEU A 85 -3.98 6.31 14.71
C LEU A 85 -5.31 6.12 15.45
N MET A 86 -6.21 5.27 14.97
CA MET A 86 -7.43 4.92 15.71
C MET A 86 -7.09 4.31 17.07
N GLY A 87 -6.01 3.54 17.17
CA GLY A 87 -5.60 2.90 18.41
C GLY A 87 -4.90 3.81 19.41
N LEU A 88 -4.49 5.02 19.01
CA LEU A 88 -3.93 6.05 19.91
C LEU A 88 -4.99 6.84 20.67
N GLY A 89 -6.27 6.58 20.43
CA GLY A 89 -7.36 7.28 21.11
C GLY A 89 -7.83 8.55 20.40
N ARG A 90 -8.83 9.20 21.00
CA ARG A 90 -9.57 10.31 20.37
C ARG A 90 -8.87 11.65 20.62
N ILE A 91 -7.90 12.00 19.78
CA ILE A 91 -7.24 13.31 19.81
C ILE A 91 -8.09 14.31 19.00
N PRO A 92 -8.67 15.36 19.62
CA PRO A 92 -9.53 16.31 18.92
C PRO A 92 -8.76 17.07 17.84
N GLY A 93 -9.31 17.16 16.63
CA GLY A 93 -8.71 17.87 15.49
C GLY A 93 -7.64 17.09 14.72
N LEU A 94 -7.11 15.98 15.26
CA LEU A 94 -6.06 15.19 14.60
C LEU A 94 -6.58 14.48 13.34
N TRP A 95 -7.82 13.97 13.37
CA TRP A 95 -8.38 13.20 12.27
C TRP A 95 -8.58 14.01 10.98
N PRO A 96 -9.24 15.18 11.00
CA PRO A 96 -9.35 16.02 9.80
C PRO A 96 -7.97 16.44 9.28
N GLN A 97 -7.07 16.87 10.17
CA GLN A 97 -5.74 17.33 9.79
C GLN A 97 -4.90 16.20 9.16
N TYR A 98 -4.90 15.03 9.79
CA TYR A 98 -4.27 13.83 9.25
C TYR A 98 -4.86 13.49 7.88
N PHE A 99 -6.19 13.46 7.75
CA PHE A 99 -6.84 13.11 6.50
C PHE A 99 -6.41 14.02 5.34
N TYR A 100 -6.36 15.34 5.53
CA TYR A 100 -5.92 16.25 4.48
C TYR A 100 -4.46 16.04 4.07
N ILE A 101 -3.57 15.87 5.05
CA ILE A 101 -2.14 15.66 4.80
C ILE A 101 -1.91 14.31 4.13
N ALA A 102 -2.50 13.25 4.68
CA ALA A 102 -2.45 11.88 4.18
C ALA A 102 -3.00 11.80 2.76
N PHE A 103 -4.15 12.44 2.50
CA PHE A 103 -4.76 12.48 1.18
C PHE A 103 -3.89 13.24 0.17
N GLY A 104 -3.29 14.37 0.57
CA GLY A 104 -2.36 15.11 -0.28
C GLY A 104 -1.12 14.29 -0.66
N MET A 105 -0.52 13.60 0.32
CA MET A 105 0.63 12.71 0.08
C MET A 105 0.26 11.51 -0.81
N ALA A 106 -0.88 10.88 -0.54
CA ALA A 106 -1.40 9.78 -1.33
C ALA A 106 -1.68 10.22 -2.78
N ALA A 107 -2.35 11.35 -2.98
CA ALA A 107 -2.63 11.92 -4.29
C ALA A 107 -1.35 12.27 -5.05
N GLY A 108 -0.35 12.88 -4.39
CA GLY A 108 0.94 13.21 -5.00
C GLY A 108 1.73 11.96 -5.42
N SER A 109 1.72 10.92 -4.59
CA SER A 109 2.30 9.62 -4.93
C SER A 109 1.59 8.97 -6.12
N LEU A 110 0.26 8.99 -6.13
CA LEU A 110 -0.55 8.45 -7.23
C LEU A 110 -0.33 9.21 -8.54
N LEU A 111 -0.23 10.54 -8.49
CA LEU A 111 0.07 11.37 -9.66
C LEU A 111 1.45 11.04 -10.22
N THR A 112 2.45 10.91 -9.35
CA THR A 112 3.83 10.54 -9.74
C THR A 112 3.86 9.13 -10.34
N PHE A 113 3.10 8.19 -9.78
CA PHE A 113 2.92 6.86 -10.33
C PHE A 113 2.39 6.92 -11.77
N PHE A 114 1.32 7.68 -12.01
CA PHE A 114 0.75 7.85 -13.34
C PHE A 114 1.72 8.53 -14.32
N SER A 115 2.43 9.58 -13.88
CA SER A 115 3.44 10.25 -14.70
C SER A 115 4.57 9.31 -15.12
N LEU A 116 5.11 8.52 -14.17
CA LEU A 116 6.17 7.55 -14.47
C LEU A 116 5.66 6.41 -15.37
N TRP A 117 4.44 5.94 -15.14
CA TRP A 117 3.82 4.91 -15.96
C TRP A 117 3.61 5.40 -17.40
N TYR A 118 3.11 6.61 -17.58
CA TYR A 118 2.89 7.21 -18.90
C TYR A 118 4.22 7.50 -19.62
N ALA A 119 5.22 8.05 -18.92
CA ALA A 119 6.54 8.32 -19.48
C ALA A 119 7.19 7.04 -20.04
N ARG A 120 7.12 5.92 -19.30
CA ARG A 120 7.65 4.63 -19.76
C ARG A 120 6.96 4.11 -21.01
N ARG A 121 5.64 4.33 -21.13
CA ARG A 121 4.89 3.90 -22.31
C ARG A 121 5.40 4.61 -23.57
N ILE A 122 5.61 5.92 -23.48
CA ILE A 122 6.13 6.73 -24.60
C ILE A 122 7.56 6.33 -24.98
N THR A 123 8.44 6.09 -24.00
CA THR A 123 9.83 5.72 -24.31
C THR A 123 9.93 4.34 -24.98
N THR A 124 9.07 3.39 -24.58
CA THR A 124 9.03 2.05 -25.18
C THR A 124 8.52 2.09 -26.62
N GLU A 125 7.50 2.91 -26.89
CA GLU A 125 6.93 3.10 -28.24
C GLU A 125 7.95 3.75 -29.20
N ASN A 126 8.69 4.77 -28.74
CA ASN A 126 9.75 5.40 -29.52
C ASN A 126 10.94 4.46 -29.81
N GLN A 127 11.29 3.55 -28.91
CA GLN A 127 12.34 2.56 -29.18
C GLN A 127 11.92 1.53 -30.23
N SER A 128 10.67 1.06 -30.20
CA SER A 128 10.17 0.11 -31.21
C SER A 128 10.05 0.71 -32.61
N ASP A 129 9.76 2.01 -32.72
CA ASP A 129 9.67 2.71 -34.00
C ASP A 129 11.04 3.00 -34.62
N LEU A 130 12.08 3.15 -33.79
CA LEU A 130 13.46 3.31 -34.26
C LEU A 130 14.05 1.98 -34.74
N GLU A 131 13.81 0.86 -34.03
CA GLU A 131 14.22 -0.47 -34.50
C GLU A 131 13.53 -0.82 -35.83
N LYS A 132 12.24 -0.51 -36.00
CA LYS A 132 11.54 -0.75 -37.28
C LYS A 132 12.09 0.07 -38.44
N LYS A 133 12.64 1.26 -38.20
CA LYS A 133 13.22 2.11 -39.24
C LYS A 133 14.66 1.76 -39.61
N GLU A 134 15.34 0.95 -38.80
CA GLU A 134 16.71 0.48 -39.08
C GLU A 134 16.73 -0.85 -39.86
N PHE A 135 15.59 -1.54 -39.94
CA PHE A 135 15.43 -2.83 -40.63
C PHE A 135 14.61 -2.78 -41.94
N ASP A 136 14.16 -1.60 -42.38
CA ASP A 136 13.60 -1.31 -43.71
C ASP A 136 14.60 -0.48 -44.54
#